data_AF-A0A813MI29-F1
#
_entry.id   AF-A0A813MI29-F1
#
_cell.length_a   1.000
_cell.length_b   1.000
_cell.length_c   1.000
_cell.angle_alpha   90.00
_cell.angle_beta   90.00
_cell.angle_gamma   90.00
#
_symmetry.space_group_name_H-M   'P 1'
#
loop_
_entity.id
_entity.type
_entity.pdbx_description
1 polymer ?
#
loop_
_entity_poly.entity_id
_entity_poly.type
_entity_poly.pdbx_seq_one_letter_code
_entity_poly.pdbx_strand_id
1 'polypeptide(L)'
;MEHSLIQLNDLPDEILMIILKKLYNVEVLYTLIGINKRLNAFVHDSIFTNYLTLMKFFSYSSIRPLSNPILNRFCLVILPEIHHKIKWLNVESSTMERILLATSYPNLYGLGLYNIPAERVKHILTGNTVLSVLFKNQILSLIVHISKNEKQISSDDVNKLIFTDIFTTFTNLQSLNFHPFPTCYQELSFKNSPPTLYSSTLLELYVNVTYFTDCLYLLDGRFNQLHTLYVKISWIWPSSLTIDNMENLPHLKCFSLYCDTYTNVYDELIVPLLHRMLNLEKIGLYLIVCGKNTFIDGHDLKKNILNHMPRLKKFIFNIRSTICLRNQINLPSIEDIQHTFKDCPNNQIISCVDYFLESELGQCHIYSYPYVLKVYHYITNNFPGGYFKHVREVSLFDERPFEHEFFVRIAQSFPFMKKLTVNNEKPQNDKRFKISENDNQLLSIIKYPYLIELDLVEAHDDYIEQFLLHTKTCLPNNVHLSVDYTVLKRVTQTFTRNTTRINCTKLKSLDLNGKYRIPKRIKQYFPHTKIK
;
A
#
# COMPACT_ATOMS: atom_id res chain seq x y z
N MET A 1 22.03 40.10 -12.91
CA MET A 1 20.60 39.81 -12.65
C MET A 1 20.43 39.70 -11.15
N GLU A 2 19.95 40.78 -10.52
CA GLU A 2 19.52 40.73 -9.11
C GLU A 2 18.23 39.92 -9.06
N HIS A 3 18.28 38.70 -8.53
CA HIS A 3 17.06 37.96 -8.22
C HIS A 3 16.34 38.73 -7.11
N SER A 4 15.18 39.30 -7.41
CA SER A 4 14.30 39.88 -6.39
C SER A 4 13.96 38.79 -5.37
N LEU A 5 14.50 38.92 -4.16
CA LEU A 5 14.14 38.08 -3.02
C LEU A 5 12.72 38.47 -2.60
N ILE A 6 11.72 37.88 -3.26
CA ILE A 6 10.34 37.94 -2.78
C ILE A 6 10.33 37.26 -1.42
N GLN A 7 10.08 38.02 -0.36
CA GLN A 7 9.96 37.45 0.97
C GLN A 7 8.61 36.74 1.08
N LEU A 8 8.54 35.70 1.90
CA LEU A 8 7.31 34.94 2.11
C LEU A 8 6.15 35.85 2.59
N ASN A 9 6.48 36.92 3.32
CA ASN A 9 5.53 37.93 3.80
C ASN A 9 4.97 38.83 2.69
N ASP A 10 5.60 38.89 1.52
CA ASP A 10 5.16 39.74 0.40
C ASP A 10 4.11 39.02 -0.46
N LEU A 11 3.95 37.71 -0.30
CA LEU A 11 2.98 36.92 -1.04
C LEU A 11 1.55 37.18 -0.51
N PRO A 12 0.53 37.21 -1.39
CA PRO A 12 -0.88 37.22 -0.97
C PRO A 12 -1.25 35.99 -0.13
N ASP A 13 -2.27 36.16 0.72
CA ASP A 13 -2.74 35.14 1.67
C ASP A 13 -3.11 33.82 0.98
N GLU A 14 -3.74 33.90 -0.19
CA GLU A 14 -4.20 32.78 -0.98
C GLU A 14 -3.02 31.96 -1.53
N ILE A 15 -1.98 32.66 -2.02
CA ILE A 15 -0.76 32.03 -2.56
C ILE A 15 0.00 31.35 -1.43
N LEU A 16 0.14 32.03 -0.29
CA LEU A 16 0.74 31.46 0.90
C LEU A 16 0.01 30.18 1.31
N MET A 17 -1.33 30.19 1.30
CA MET A 17 -2.11 29.01 1.63
C MET A 17 -1.92 27.85 0.67
N ILE A 18 -1.86 28.13 -0.63
CA ILE A 18 -1.59 27.10 -1.64
C ILE A 18 -0.21 26.46 -1.42
N ILE A 19 0.79 27.26 -1.05
CA ILE A 19 2.15 26.78 -0.77
C ILE A 19 2.16 25.94 0.51
N LEU A 20 1.63 26.48 1.62
CA LEU A 20 1.67 25.82 2.92
C LEU A 20 0.87 24.50 2.95
N LYS A 21 -0.25 24.42 2.22
CA LYS A 21 -1.03 23.17 2.06
C LYS A 21 -0.27 22.03 1.39
N LYS A 22 0.84 22.32 0.71
CA LYS A 22 1.72 21.30 0.09
C LYS A 22 2.80 20.79 1.04
N LEU A 23 2.97 21.43 2.20
CA LEU A 23 3.95 21.05 3.20
C LEU A 23 3.32 20.19 4.30
N TYR A 24 4.15 19.48 5.06
CA TYR A 24 3.67 18.72 6.21
C TYR A 24 3.24 19.67 7.33
N ASN A 25 2.06 19.45 7.91
CA ASN A 25 1.49 20.28 8.99
C ASN A 25 2.49 20.53 10.13
N VAL A 26 3.27 19.52 10.52
CA VAL A 26 4.28 19.63 11.57
C VAL A 26 5.42 20.58 11.22
N GLU A 27 5.86 20.59 9.96
CA GLU A 27 6.92 21.48 9.51
C GLU A 27 6.42 22.92 9.43
N VAL A 28 5.18 23.12 8.96
CA VAL A 28 4.51 24.42 8.93
C VAL A 28 4.35 24.98 10.35
N LEU A 29 3.77 24.20 11.26
CA LEU A 29 3.54 24.59 12.65
C LEU A 29 4.87 24.88 13.37
N TYR A 30 5.84 23.97 13.28
CA TYR A 30 7.14 24.16 13.90
C TYR A 30 7.86 25.42 13.41
N THR A 31 7.77 25.70 12.11
CA THR A 31 8.49 26.83 11.53
C THR A 31 7.79 28.14 11.85
N LEU A 32 6.47 28.23 11.60
CA LEU A 32 5.78 29.52 11.50
C LEU A 32 5.12 30.00 12.80
N ILE A 33 4.84 29.12 13.75
CA ILE A 33 4.16 29.53 14.97
C ILE A 33 5.05 30.43 15.84
N GLY A 34 4.52 31.59 16.21
CA GLY A 34 5.22 32.64 16.93
C GLY A 34 6.09 33.55 16.05
N ILE A 35 6.14 33.35 14.72
CA ILE A 35 6.96 34.21 13.84
C ILE A 35 6.36 35.62 13.72
N ASN A 36 5.08 35.72 13.30
CA ASN A 36 4.38 37.00 13.20
C ASN A 36 2.87 36.80 13.25
N LYS A 37 2.12 37.88 13.51
CA LYS A 37 0.66 37.84 13.70
C LYS A 37 -0.10 37.26 12.50
N ARG A 38 0.34 37.58 11.27
CA ARG A 38 -0.31 37.13 10.04
C ARG A 38 -0.10 35.63 9.82
N LEU A 39 1.14 35.15 9.94
CA LEU A 39 1.48 33.73 9.83
C LEU A 39 0.86 32.90 10.97
N ASN A 40 0.76 33.49 12.17
CA ASN A 40 0.03 32.87 13.26
C ASN A 40 -1.44 32.62 12.90
N ALA A 41 -2.11 33.58 12.26
CA ALA A 41 -3.50 33.38 11.82
C ALA A 41 -3.65 32.15 10.91
N PHE A 42 -2.69 31.93 9.99
CA PHE A 42 -2.70 30.75 9.11
C PHE A 42 -2.47 29.43 9.83
N VAL A 43 -1.46 29.34 10.70
CA VAL A 43 -1.16 28.06 11.37
C VAL A 43 -2.21 27.67 12.41
N HIS A 44 -3.06 28.62 12.82
CA HIS A 44 -4.24 28.38 13.65
C HIS A 44 -5.47 27.94 12.86
N ASP A 45 -5.38 27.90 11.53
CA ASP A 45 -6.44 27.38 10.68
C ASP A 45 -6.62 25.87 10.89
N SER A 46 -7.88 25.45 10.86
CA SER A 46 -8.32 24.06 11.02
C SER A 46 -7.60 23.06 10.10
N ILE A 47 -7.13 23.51 8.93
CA ILE A 47 -6.39 22.71 7.95
C ILE A 47 -5.07 22.20 8.54
N PHE A 48 -4.41 22.97 9.40
CA PHE A 48 -3.15 22.57 10.03
C PHE A 48 -3.34 21.99 11.43
N THR A 49 -4.39 22.40 12.14
CA THR A 49 -4.57 22.04 13.56
C THR A 49 -5.50 20.85 13.79
N ASN A 50 -6.48 20.57 12.92
CA ASN A 50 -7.44 19.50 13.19
C ASN A 50 -6.81 18.11 13.10
N TYR A 51 -5.89 17.91 12.16
CA TYR A 51 -5.21 16.63 11.92
C TYR A 51 -3.71 16.82 12.05
N LEU A 52 -3.13 16.29 13.13
CA LEU A 52 -1.71 16.44 13.42
C LEU A 52 -0.99 15.09 13.35
N THR A 53 0.17 15.06 12.70
CA THR A 53 1.00 13.85 12.58
C THR A 53 2.39 14.12 13.08
N LEU A 54 2.66 13.83 14.36
CA LEU A 54 3.92 14.12 15.06
C LEU A 54 4.97 13.02 14.85
N MET A 55 5.18 12.65 13.58
CA MET A 55 6.15 11.64 13.16
C MET A 55 6.50 11.84 11.68
N LYS A 56 7.63 11.26 11.23
CA LYS A 56 8.08 11.33 9.83
C LYS A 56 7.94 9.98 9.15
N PHE A 57 7.26 9.95 8.02
CA PHE A 57 7.26 8.79 7.12
C PHE A 57 8.52 8.85 6.24
N PHE A 58 9.43 7.88 6.42
CA PHE A 58 10.67 7.78 5.63
C PHE A 58 10.50 6.85 4.41
N SER A 59 9.69 5.81 4.58
CA SER A 59 9.21 4.89 3.53
C SER A 59 7.85 4.32 3.97
N TYR A 60 7.22 3.50 3.12
CA TYR A 60 5.93 2.86 3.44
C TYR A 60 5.96 2.01 4.72
N SER A 61 7.13 1.56 5.15
CA SER A 61 7.31 0.71 6.34
C SER A 61 8.18 1.34 7.44
N SER A 62 8.74 2.53 7.22
CA SER A 62 9.63 3.17 8.18
C SER A 62 9.05 4.50 8.66
N ILE A 63 8.65 4.50 9.93
CA ILE A 63 8.24 5.68 10.68
C ILE A 63 9.42 6.06 11.58
N ARG A 64 9.74 7.35 11.61
CA ARG A 64 10.76 7.89 12.52
C ARG A 64 10.13 8.91 13.48
N PRO A 65 10.51 8.89 14.76
CA PRO A 65 10.09 9.92 15.69
C PRO A 65 10.66 11.28 15.27
N LEU A 66 10.01 12.36 15.74
CA LEU A 66 10.58 13.70 15.64
C LEU A 66 11.85 13.79 16.48
N SER A 67 12.82 14.58 16.04
CA SER A 67 14.01 14.86 16.84
C SER A 67 13.63 15.59 18.14
N ASN A 68 14.35 15.33 19.24
CA ASN A 68 14.07 15.93 20.55
C ASN A 68 13.86 17.46 20.55
N PRO A 69 14.64 18.29 19.83
CA PRO A 69 14.41 19.74 19.81
C PRO A 69 13.04 20.13 19.24
N ILE A 70 12.63 19.46 18.16
CA ILE A 70 11.31 19.65 17.54
C ILE A 70 10.22 19.22 18.52
N LEU A 71 10.35 18.03 19.09
CA LEU A 71 9.38 17.49 20.03
C LEU A 71 9.22 18.38 21.27
N ASN A 72 10.32 18.90 21.83
CA ASN A 72 10.31 19.81 22.98
C ASN A 72 9.50 21.08 22.67
N ARG A 73 9.73 21.69 21.51
CA ARG A 73 8.98 22.88 21.10
C ARG A 73 7.49 22.56 20.95
N PHE A 74 7.14 21.40 20.39
CA PHE A 74 5.74 20.98 20.30
C PHE A 74 5.10 20.84 21.67
N CYS A 75 5.70 20.08 22.58
CA CYS A 75 5.14 19.84 23.91
C CYS A 75 5.04 21.11 24.76
N LEU A 76 6.02 22.02 24.67
CA LEU A 76 6.10 23.17 25.57
C LEU A 76 5.43 24.43 25.04
N VAL A 77 5.30 24.58 23.72
CA VAL A 77 4.83 25.83 23.10
C VAL A 77 3.61 25.57 22.21
N ILE A 78 3.77 24.71 21.21
CA ILE A 78 2.79 24.60 20.12
C ILE A 78 1.51 23.89 20.57
N LEU A 79 1.64 22.73 21.22
CA LEU A 79 0.48 21.94 21.65
C LEU A 79 -0.37 22.70 22.66
N PRO A 80 0.18 23.34 23.72
CA PRO A 80 -0.60 24.21 24.60
C PRO A 80 -1.38 25.32 23.90
N GLU A 81 -0.91 25.81 22.75
CA GLU A 81 -1.58 26.86 21.99
C GLU A 81 -2.75 26.32 21.13
N ILE A 82 -2.60 25.12 20.54
CA ILE A 82 -3.56 24.59 19.54
C ILE A 82 -4.38 23.38 20.00
N HIS A 83 -4.15 22.85 21.20
CA HIS A 83 -4.73 21.58 21.68
C HIS A 83 -6.25 21.46 21.53
N HIS A 84 -6.98 22.54 21.82
CA HIS A 84 -8.42 22.60 21.72
C HIS A 84 -8.95 22.46 20.28
N LYS A 85 -8.09 22.59 19.26
CA LYS A 85 -8.47 22.40 17.84
C LYS A 85 -8.14 21.01 17.32
N ILE A 86 -7.32 20.24 18.04
CA ILE A 86 -6.85 18.94 17.57
C ILE A 86 -7.99 17.93 17.68
N LYS A 87 -8.37 17.38 16.53
CA LYS A 87 -9.42 16.37 16.38
C LYS A 87 -8.86 14.97 16.15
N TRP A 88 -7.70 14.91 15.49
CA TRP A 88 -6.96 13.71 15.19
C TRP A 88 -5.48 13.89 15.46
N LEU A 89 -4.86 12.90 16.12
CA LEU A 89 -3.44 12.92 16.46
C LEU A 89 -2.78 11.59 16.11
N ASN A 90 -1.74 11.62 15.26
CA ASN A 90 -0.85 10.50 15.04
C ASN A 90 0.47 10.68 15.79
N VAL A 91 0.88 9.67 16.55
CA VAL A 91 2.09 9.66 17.35
C VAL A 91 2.86 8.36 17.20
N GLU A 92 4.17 8.47 17.32
CA GLU A 92 5.07 7.32 17.39
C GLU A 92 5.23 6.89 18.86
N SER A 93 5.25 5.57 19.10
CA SER A 93 5.16 4.97 20.44
C SER A 93 6.21 5.47 21.44
N SER A 94 7.43 5.76 21.00
CA SER A 94 8.52 6.23 21.87
C SER A 94 8.34 7.68 22.35
N THR A 95 7.46 8.45 21.68
CA THR A 95 7.18 9.86 21.99
C THR A 95 5.75 10.10 22.49
N MET A 96 4.89 9.10 22.37
CA MET A 96 3.46 9.17 22.67
C MET A 96 3.17 9.77 24.04
N GLU A 97 3.75 9.23 25.11
CA GLU A 97 3.46 9.66 26.48
C GLU A 97 3.75 11.14 26.70
N ARG A 98 4.91 11.62 26.21
CA ARG A 98 5.30 13.03 26.29
C ARG A 98 4.35 13.95 25.54
N ILE A 99 3.79 13.49 24.43
CA ILE A 99 2.83 14.27 23.64
C ILE A 99 1.48 14.28 24.35
N LEU A 100 0.96 13.12 24.72
CA LEU A 100 -0.36 12.99 25.33
C LEU A 100 -0.45 13.66 26.71
N LEU A 101 0.66 13.77 27.45
CA LEU A 101 0.75 14.48 28.73
C LEU A 101 1.06 15.97 28.59
N ALA A 102 1.37 16.47 27.39
CA ALA A 102 1.77 17.87 27.22
C ALA A 102 0.65 18.87 27.55
N THR A 103 -0.61 18.47 27.34
CA THR A 103 -1.80 19.33 27.50
C THR A 103 -3.07 18.47 27.50
N SER A 104 -4.23 19.07 27.78
CA SER A 104 -5.53 18.41 27.62
C SER A 104 -5.96 18.45 26.15
N TYR A 105 -6.64 17.42 25.65
CA TYR A 105 -7.09 17.40 24.25
C TYR A 105 -8.60 17.26 24.17
N PRO A 106 -9.40 18.29 24.49
CA PRO A 106 -10.83 18.15 24.70
C PRO A 106 -11.62 17.70 23.46
N ASN A 107 -11.09 17.96 22.26
CA ASN A 107 -11.76 17.65 20.99
C ASN A 107 -11.16 16.46 20.23
N LEU A 108 -10.24 15.72 20.86
CA LEU A 108 -9.55 14.60 20.21
C LEU A 108 -10.42 13.35 20.19
N TYR A 109 -10.99 13.01 19.05
CA TYR A 109 -11.78 11.78 18.88
C TYR A 109 -11.07 10.72 18.03
N GLY A 110 -9.95 11.06 17.40
CA GLY A 110 -9.15 10.17 16.57
C GLY A 110 -7.71 10.05 17.03
N LEU A 111 -7.21 8.83 17.21
CA LEU A 111 -5.84 8.58 17.67
C LEU A 111 -5.15 7.54 16.78
N GLY A 112 -3.96 7.85 16.30
CA GLY A 112 -3.09 6.90 15.60
C GLY A 112 -1.82 6.62 16.38
N LEU A 113 -1.64 5.37 16.78
CA LEU A 113 -0.47 4.88 17.50
C LEU A 113 0.40 4.04 16.56
N TYR A 114 1.62 4.53 16.31
CA TYR A 114 2.50 3.93 15.31
C TYR A 114 3.79 3.38 15.91
N ASN A 115 4.34 2.38 15.21
CA ASN A 115 5.62 1.76 15.53
C ASN A 115 5.65 1.26 16.98
N ILE A 116 4.57 0.63 17.44
CA ILE A 116 4.50 0.10 18.81
C ILE A 116 5.27 -1.22 18.86
N PRO A 117 6.36 -1.34 19.64
CA PRO A 117 7.02 -2.62 19.85
C PRO A 117 6.01 -3.58 20.46
N ALA A 118 5.93 -4.79 19.92
CA ALA A 118 4.84 -5.68 20.23
C ALA A 118 4.81 -6.03 21.75
N GLU A 119 5.97 -6.05 22.40
CA GLU A 119 6.15 -6.34 23.83
C GLU A 119 5.68 -5.19 24.73
N ARG A 120 5.59 -3.98 24.17
CA ARG A 120 5.13 -2.79 24.88
C ARG A 120 3.65 -2.51 24.68
N VAL A 121 2.98 -3.19 23.76
CA VAL A 121 1.58 -2.83 23.44
C VAL A 121 0.69 -3.02 24.67
N LYS A 122 0.85 -4.12 25.41
CA LYS A 122 0.09 -4.33 26.65
C LYS A 122 0.33 -3.22 27.66
N HIS A 123 1.59 -2.84 27.88
CA HIS A 123 1.95 -1.73 28.76
C HIS A 123 1.35 -0.40 28.27
N ILE A 124 1.37 -0.16 26.97
CA ILE A 124 0.85 1.08 26.37
C ILE A 124 -0.68 1.15 26.48
N LEU A 125 -1.40 0.06 26.23
CA LEU A 125 -2.86 0.05 26.24
C LEU A 125 -3.44 -0.09 27.65
N THR A 126 -2.93 -1.02 28.46
CA THR A 126 -3.48 -1.33 29.79
C THR A 126 -2.70 -0.73 30.95
N GLY A 127 -1.37 -0.67 30.83
CA GLY A 127 -0.49 -0.18 31.89
C GLY A 127 -0.34 1.34 31.91
N ASN A 128 -0.66 2.01 30.80
CA ASN A 128 -0.53 3.46 30.69
C ASN A 128 -1.82 4.12 31.21
N THR A 129 -1.72 4.68 32.41
CA THR A 129 -2.81 5.44 33.04
C THR A 129 -3.28 6.59 32.16
N VAL A 130 -2.42 7.14 31.29
CA VAL A 130 -2.77 8.28 30.44
C VAL A 130 -3.87 7.93 29.44
N LEU A 131 -3.76 6.80 28.72
CA LEU A 131 -4.78 6.41 27.73
C LEU A 131 -6.09 6.02 28.39
N SER A 132 -6.02 5.19 29.43
CA SER A 132 -7.20 4.67 30.12
C SER A 132 -7.92 5.72 30.99
N VAL A 133 -7.21 6.72 31.52
CA VAL A 133 -7.83 7.79 32.34
C VAL A 133 -8.29 8.96 31.49
N LEU A 134 -7.47 9.44 30.54
CA LEU A 134 -7.78 10.68 29.82
C LEU A 134 -8.70 10.46 28.62
N PHE A 135 -8.62 9.30 27.97
CA PHE A 135 -9.18 9.13 26.62
C PHE A 135 -10.24 8.04 26.49
N LYS A 136 -10.55 7.34 27.58
CA LYS A 136 -11.40 6.14 27.57
C LYS A 136 -12.75 6.29 26.88
N ASN A 137 -13.44 7.39 27.16
CA ASN A 137 -14.75 7.67 26.56
C ASN A 137 -14.67 8.66 25.38
N GLN A 138 -13.48 9.16 25.05
CA GLN A 138 -13.31 10.26 24.11
C GLN A 138 -12.97 9.78 22.69
N ILE A 139 -12.19 8.71 22.58
CA ILE A 139 -11.72 8.21 21.28
C ILE A 139 -12.80 7.37 20.61
N LEU A 140 -13.18 7.79 19.40
CA LEU A 140 -14.14 7.13 18.53
C LEU A 140 -13.45 6.38 17.39
N SER A 141 -12.24 6.78 17.02
CA SER A 141 -11.47 6.14 15.96
C SER A 141 -10.01 5.92 16.37
N LEU A 142 -9.52 4.70 16.19
CA LEU A 142 -8.18 4.29 16.59
C LEU A 142 -7.45 3.62 15.43
N ILE A 143 -6.20 4.03 15.18
CA ILE A 143 -5.24 3.30 14.33
C ILE A 143 -4.15 2.75 15.23
N VAL A 144 -3.85 1.46 15.11
CA VAL A 144 -2.75 0.80 15.83
C VAL A 144 -1.86 0.10 14.82
N HIS A 145 -0.59 0.52 14.76
CA HIS A 145 0.43 -0.10 13.93
C HIS A 145 1.55 -0.68 14.79
N ILE A 146 1.65 -2.00 14.81
CA ILE A 146 2.67 -2.73 15.57
C ILE A 146 3.96 -2.80 14.73
N SER A 147 5.10 -2.51 15.35
CA SER A 147 6.40 -2.59 14.68
C SER A 147 6.97 -3.99 14.68
N LYS A 148 7.93 -4.24 13.79
CA LYS A 148 8.72 -5.47 13.80
C LYS A 148 9.45 -5.62 15.13
N ASN A 149 9.28 -6.77 15.77
CA ASN A 149 10.12 -7.20 16.87
C ASN A 149 11.18 -8.19 16.41
N GLU A 150 12.30 -8.25 17.14
CA GLU A 150 13.23 -9.38 17.09
C GLU A 150 12.68 -10.61 17.82
N LYS A 151 11.71 -10.42 18.73
CA LYS A 151 11.07 -11.48 19.53
C LYS A 151 9.64 -11.73 19.09
N GLN A 152 9.30 -13.00 18.83
CA GLN A 152 7.94 -13.44 18.55
C GLN A 152 7.04 -13.20 19.76
N ILE A 153 5.81 -12.74 19.51
CA ILE A 153 4.75 -12.60 20.52
C ILE A 153 3.76 -13.74 20.32
N SER A 154 3.22 -14.26 21.42
CA SER A 154 2.20 -15.31 21.34
C SER A 154 0.88 -14.78 20.75
N SER A 155 0.14 -15.63 20.03
CA SER A 155 -1.16 -15.30 19.45
C SER A 155 -2.18 -14.95 20.53
N ASP A 156 -2.11 -15.63 21.66
CA ASP A 156 -2.94 -15.35 22.83
C ASP A 156 -2.70 -13.92 23.37
N ASP A 157 -1.46 -13.45 23.37
CA ASP A 157 -1.14 -12.07 23.75
C ASP A 157 -1.71 -11.07 22.74
N VAL A 158 -1.62 -11.34 21.43
CA VAL A 158 -2.18 -10.47 20.38
C VAL A 158 -3.71 -10.43 20.46
N ASN A 159 -4.37 -11.56 20.70
CA ASN A 159 -5.83 -11.59 20.84
C ASN A 159 -6.30 -10.88 22.10
N LYS A 160 -5.65 -11.13 23.23
CA LYS A 160 -5.94 -10.40 24.48
C LYS A 160 -5.76 -8.90 24.29
N LEU A 161 -4.71 -8.51 23.58
CA LEU A 161 -4.40 -7.13 23.27
C LEU A 161 -5.45 -6.45 22.38
N ILE A 162 -5.87 -7.09 21.28
CA ILE A 162 -6.85 -6.49 20.37
C ILE A 162 -8.23 -6.43 21.02
N PHE A 163 -8.67 -7.54 21.62
CA PHE A 163 -10.07 -7.68 21.98
C PHE A 163 -10.38 -7.29 23.41
N THR A 164 -9.47 -7.56 24.35
CA THR A 164 -9.68 -7.14 25.73
C THR A 164 -9.14 -5.74 25.93
N ASP A 165 -7.87 -5.51 25.62
CA ASP A 165 -7.20 -4.30 26.07
C ASP A 165 -7.68 -3.04 25.31
N ILE A 166 -7.82 -3.08 23.98
CA ILE A 166 -8.32 -1.93 23.21
C ILE A 166 -9.77 -1.61 23.58
N PHE A 167 -10.67 -2.59 23.56
CA PHE A 167 -12.10 -2.33 23.80
C PHE A 167 -12.42 -1.99 25.26
N THR A 168 -11.65 -2.50 26.23
CA THR A 168 -11.78 -2.06 27.63
C THR A 168 -11.23 -0.65 27.86
N THR A 169 -10.18 -0.27 27.11
CA THR A 169 -9.57 1.07 27.19
C THR A 169 -10.41 2.10 26.47
N PHE A 170 -11.00 1.81 25.31
CA PHE A 170 -11.77 2.74 24.49
C PHE A 170 -13.21 2.25 24.32
N THR A 171 -14.06 2.57 25.29
CA THR A 171 -15.44 2.06 25.39
C THR A 171 -16.38 2.60 24.30
N ASN A 172 -16.09 3.79 23.77
CA ASN A 172 -16.88 4.44 22.72
C ASN A 172 -16.29 4.24 21.31
N LEU A 173 -15.36 3.29 21.14
CA LEU A 173 -14.67 3.08 19.89
C LEU A 173 -15.61 2.58 18.78
N GLN A 174 -15.78 3.41 17.74
CA GLN A 174 -16.62 3.11 16.57
C GLN A 174 -15.82 2.59 15.37
N SER A 175 -14.55 2.96 15.25
CA SER A 175 -13.71 2.59 14.11
C SER A 175 -12.32 2.16 14.58
N LEU A 176 -11.91 0.95 14.20
CA LEU A 176 -10.59 0.40 14.51
C LEU A 176 -9.85 0.04 13.23
N ASN A 177 -8.63 0.57 13.06
CA ASN A 177 -7.70 0.13 12.04
C ASN A 177 -6.45 -0.49 12.67
N PHE A 178 -6.39 -1.81 12.62
CA PHE A 178 -5.37 -2.63 13.27
C PHE A 178 -4.43 -3.25 12.24
N HIS A 179 -3.18 -2.80 12.25
CA HIS A 179 -2.12 -3.29 11.37
C HIS A 179 -1.05 -4.03 12.19
N PRO A 180 -1.24 -5.34 12.45
CA PRO A 180 -0.18 -6.16 13.02
C PRO A 180 0.97 -6.30 12.03
N PHE A 181 2.19 -6.45 12.54
CA PHE A 181 3.35 -6.61 11.70
C PHE A 181 3.33 -7.98 10.98
N PRO A 182 3.60 -8.06 9.65
CA PRO A 182 3.40 -9.28 8.86
C PRO A 182 4.27 -10.49 9.26
N THR A 183 5.42 -10.29 9.91
CA THR A 183 6.32 -11.40 10.27
C THR A 183 6.05 -12.00 11.65
N CYS A 184 5.02 -11.54 12.36
CA CYS A 184 4.53 -12.22 13.56
C CYS A 184 3.59 -13.35 13.12
N TYR A 185 4.18 -14.44 12.58
CA TYR A 185 3.50 -15.60 12.00
C TYR A 185 2.67 -16.41 13.02
N GLN A 186 1.56 -15.88 13.51
CA GLN A 186 0.65 -16.66 14.34
C GLN A 186 -0.81 -16.35 13.99
N GLU A 187 -1.63 -17.40 13.91
CA GLU A 187 -3.10 -17.34 13.75
C GLU A 187 -3.71 -16.52 14.90
N LEU A 188 -4.65 -15.64 14.57
CA LEU A 188 -5.56 -15.07 15.56
C LEU A 188 -6.47 -16.20 16.07
N SER A 189 -6.05 -16.87 17.15
CA SER A 189 -6.87 -17.88 17.83
C SER A 189 -7.95 -17.26 18.75
N PHE A 190 -9.19 -17.21 18.29
CA PHE A 190 -10.34 -16.80 19.10
C PHE A 190 -10.93 -17.91 19.97
N LYS A 191 -10.31 -19.10 19.97
CA LYS A 191 -10.81 -20.30 20.66
C LYS A 191 -10.98 -20.11 22.17
N ASN A 192 -10.16 -19.25 22.78
CA ASN A 192 -10.12 -19.04 24.24
C ASN A 192 -10.72 -17.70 24.69
N SER A 193 -11.20 -16.86 23.77
CA SER A 193 -11.67 -15.51 24.10
C SER A 193 -13.18 -15.52 24.41
N PRO A 194 -13.64 -15.04 25.59
CA PRO A 194 -15.05 -15.08 25.97
C PRO A 194 -15.95 -14.34 24.97
N PRO A 195 -17.13 -14.86 24.59
CA PRO A 195 -18.11 -14.18 23.71
C PRO A 195 -18.59 -12.81 24.23
N THR A 196 -18.46 -12.57 25.54
CA THR A 196 -19.10 -11.46 26.26
C THR A 196 -18.27 -10.18 26.34
N LEU A 197 -17.06 -10.15 25.75
CA LEU A 197 -16.08 -9.07 25.96
C LEU A 197 -16.03 -8.03 24.83
N TYR A 198 -16.87 -8.14 23.80
CA TYR A 198 -16.69 -7.38 22.55
C TYR A 198 -17.53 -6.11 22.48
N SER A 199 -16.93 -5.09 21.86
CA SER A 199 -17.48 -3.73 21.77
C SER A 199 -18.85 -3.71 21.07
N SER A 200 -19.87 -3.26 21.80
CA SER A 200 -21.19 -2.96 21.26
C SER A 200 -21.23 -1.67 20.43
N THR A 201 -20.11 -0.94 20.33
CA THR A 201 -20.05 0.36 19.64
C THR A 201 -19.26 0.32 18.34
N LEU A 202 -18.52 -0.77 18.06
CA LEU A 202 -17.68 -0.88 16.87
C LEU A 202 -18.53 -1.03 15.59
N LEU A 203 -18.41 -0.06 14.70
CA LEU A 203 -19.10 -0.01 13.41
C LEU A 203 -18.18 -0.33 12.24
N GLU A 204 -16.88 -0.05 12.36
CA GLU A 204 -15.89 -0.24 11.31
C GLU A 204 -14.64 -0.95 11.82
N LEU A 205 -14.22 -1.99 11.10
CA LEU A 205 -12.98 -2.72 11.40
C LEU A 205 -12.15 -2.85 10.12
N TYR A 206 -10.91 -2.37 10.21
CA TYR A 206 -9.86 -2.58 9.22
C TYR A 206 -8.77 -3.40 9.88
N VAL A 207 -8.43 -4.55 9.33
CA VAL A 207 -7.50 -5.47 9.98
C VAL A 207 -6.63 -6.18 8.96
N ASN A 208 -5.34 -6.33 9.29
CA ASN A 208 -4.50 -7.28 8.59
C ASN A 208 -4.47 -8.59 9.37
N VAL A 209 -4.74 -9.71 8.71
CA VAL A 209 -4.70 -11.06 9.28
C VAL A 209 -3.74 -11.94 8.49
N THR A 210 -3.28 -13.02 9.12
CA THR A 210 -2.34 -13.94 8.46
C THR A 210 -3.11 -15.01 7.71
N TYR A 211 -4.12 -15.61 8.35
CA TYR A 211 -4.82 -16.79 7.84
C TYR A 211 -6.31 -16.53 7.63
N PHE A 212 -6.95 -17.35 6.79
CA PHE A 212 -8.36 -17.19 6.47
C PHE A 212 -9.29 -17.53 7.64
N THR A 213 -8.88 -18.47 8.50
CA THR A 213 -9.55 -18.81 9.76
C THR A 213 -9.72 -17.58 10.65
N ASP A 214 -8.71 -16.72 10.74
CA ASP A 214 -8.76 -15.46 11.47
C ASP A 214 -9.89 -14.55 10.96
N CYS A 215 -10.06 -14.47 9.63
CA CYS A 215 -11.15 -13.72 9.01
C CYS A 215 -12.51 -14.30 9.38
N LEU A 216 -12.64 -15.63 9.40
CA LEU A 216 -13.90 -16.28 9.76
C LEU A 216 -14.28 -16.02 11.22
N TYR A 217 -13.31 -16.01 12.14
CA TYR A 217 -13.57 -15.67 13.54
C TYR A 217 -14.02 -14.23 13.74
N LEU A 218 -13.58 -13.28 12.92
CA LEU A 218 -14.09 -11.90 12.97
C LEU A 218 -15.56 -11.79 12.54
N LEU A 219 -16.10 -12.86 11.95
CA LEU A 219 -17.42 -12.93 11.37
C LEU A 219 -18.34 -13.91 12.12
N ASP A 220 -17.93 -14.42 13.28
CA ASP A 220 -18.67 -15.43 14.05
C ASP A 220 -19.81 -14.85 14.90
N GLY A 221 -20.20 -13.60 14.67
CA GLY A 221 -21.30 -12.91 15.38
C GLY A 221 -20.85 -12.00 16.54
N ARG A 222 -19.59 -12.07 16.98
CA ARG A 222 -19.07 -11.27 18.11
C ARG A 222 -19.13 -9.75 17.90
N PHE A 223 -19.12 -9.27 16.67
CA PHE A 223 -19.25 -7.85 16.32
C PHE A 223 -20.62 -7.55 15.70
N ASN A 224 -21.66 -7.65 16.50
CA ASN A 224 -23.04 -7.58 15.99
C ASN A 224 -23.42 -6.20 15.40
N GLN A 225 -22.78 -5.09 15.81
CA GLN A 225 -23.02 -3.75 15.25
C GLN A 225 -22.13 -3.41 14.04
N LEU A 226 -21.26 -4.34 13.61
CA LEU A 226 -20.29 -4.07 12.56
C LEU A 226 -20.99 -3.80 11.22
N HIS A 227 -20.81 -2.61 10.68
CA HIS A 227 -21.34 -2.20 9.38
C HIS A 227 -20.31 -2.39 8.26
N THR A 228 -19.02 -2.20 8.57
CA THR A 228 -17.92 -2.24 7.60
C THR A 228 -16.79 -3.10 8.11
N LEU A 229 -16.39 -4.09 7.29
CA LEU A 229 -15.22 -4.91 7.53
C LEU A 229 -14.27 -4.86 6.33
N TYR A 230 -13.02 -4.50 6.56
CA TYR A 230 -11.92 -4.60 5.60
C TYR A 230 -10.86 -5.54 6.16
N VAL A 231 -10.59 -6.63 5.42
CA VAL A 231 -9.60 -7.63 5.79
C VAL A 231 -8.52 -7.66 4.73
N LYS A 232 -7.28 -7.33 5.13
CA LYS A 232 -6.10 -7.68 4.36
C LYS A 232 -5.56 -9.01 4.89
N ILE A 233 -5.54 -10.04 4.05
CA ILE A 233 -5.08 -11.37 4.41
C ILE A 233 -3.77 -11.70 3.71
N SER A 234 -2.87 -12.35 4.44
CA SER A 234 -1.57 -12.77 3.88
C SER A 234 -1.66 -14.12 3.19
N TRP A 235 -2.49 -15.05 3.67
CA TRP A 235 -2.58 -16.40 3.11
C TRP A 235 -3.99 -16.96 3.20
N ILE A 236 -4.51 -17.47 2.08
CA ILE A 236 -5.76 -18.24 2.04
C ILE A 236 -5.43 -19.65 1.54
N TRP A 237 -5.24 -20.57 2.48
CA TRP A 237 -4.91 -21.97 2.21
C TRP A 237 -6.09 -22.87 2.59
N PRO A 238 -6.17 -24.09 2.05
CA PRO A 238 -7.12 -25.08 2.53
C PRO A 238 -6.79 -25.47 3.97
N SER A 239 -7.36 -24.77 4.94
CA SER A 239 -7.39 -25.19 6.34
C SER A 239 -8.65 -26.02 6.59
N SER A 240 -8.56 -27.08 7.38
CA SER A 240 -9.64 -28.00 7.74
C SER A 240 -10.75 -27.40 8.62
N LEU A 241 -10.86 -26.08 8.72
CA LEU A 241 -11.85 -25.38 9.53
C LEU A 241 -12.92 -24.79 8.62
N THR A 242 -13.99 -25.55 8.40
CA THR A 242 -15.30 -24.96 8.11
C THR A 242 -15.84 -24.44 9.43
N ILE A 243 -15.96 -23.12 9.59
CA ILE A 243 -16.79 -22.60 10.69
C ILE A 243 -18.24 -22.87 10.28
N ASP A 244 -18.78 -23.98 10.76
CA ASP A 244 -20.16 -24.41 10.50
C ASP A 244 -21.18 -23.42 11.11
N ASN A 245 -20.75 -22.61 12.09
CA ASN A 245 -21.58 -21.66 12.83
C ASN A 245 -21.20 -20.20 12.53
N MET A 246 -21.27 -19.77 11.27
CA MET A 246 -21.26 -18.34 10.98
C MET A 246 -22.67 -17.82 11.22
N GLU A 247 -22.89 -17.07 12.30
CA GLU A 247 -24.16 -16.41 12.53
C GLU A 247 -24.42 -15.37 11.42
N ASN A 248 -25.69 -15.16 11.09
CA ASN A 248 -26.06 -14.06 10.20
C ASN A 248 -25.50 -12.76 10.79
N LEU A 249 -24.79 -11.97 9.98
CA LEU A 249 -24.35 -10.61 10.31
C LEU A 249 -25.32 -9.62 9.67
N PRO A 250 -26.53 -9.39 10.25
CA PRO A 250 -27.59 -8.61 9.62
C PRO A 250 -27.19 -7.15 9.40
N HIS A 251 -26.25 -6.64 10.20
CA HIS A 251 -25.79 -5.25 10.13
C HIS A 251 -24.64 -5.06 9.14
N LEU A 252 -23.91 -6.11 8.75
CA LEU A 252 -22.76 -5.94 7.85
C LEU A 252 -23.23 -5.51 6.45
N LYS A 253 -22.86 -4.29 6.06
CA LYS A 253 -23.23 -3.68 4.78
C LYS A 253 -22.05 -3.58 3.81
N CYS A 254 -20.84 -3.48 4.33
CA CYS A 254 -19.63 -3.32 3.53
C CYS A 254 -18.60 -4.38 3.92
N PHE A 255 -18.16 -5.15 2.93
CA PHE A 255 -17.08 -6.13 3.12
C PHE A 255 -15.98 -5.89 2.09
N SER A 256 -14.73 -6.02 2.49
CA SER A 256 -13.61 -5.99 1.57
C SER A 256 -12.56 -7.02 1.96
N LEU A 257 -12.14 -7.82 0.99
CA LEU A 257 -11.12 -8.85 1.14
C LEU A 257 -9.96 -8.54 0.20
N TYR A 258 -8.78 -8.37 0.76
CA TYR A 258 -7.54 -8.10 0.03
C TYR A 258 -6.53 -9.22 0.31
N CYS A 259 -6.24 -10.05 -0.69
CA CYS A 259 -5.25 -11.12 -0.66
C CYS A 259 -4.21 -10.87 -1.75
N ASP A 260 -2.98 -10.50 -1.36
CA ASP A 260 -1.85 -10.27 -2.28
C ASP A 260 -1.00 -11.51 -2.57
N THR A 261 -1.37 -12.66 -2.01
CA THR A 261 -0.80 -13.95 -2.36
C THR A 261 -1.75 -14.78 -3.21
N TYR A 262 -1.18 -15.81 -3.86
CA TYR A 262 -1.94 -16.84 -4.54
C TYR A 262 -2.88 -17.58 -3.59
N THR A 263 -4.08 -17.91 -4.07
CA THR A 263 -5.02 -18.82 -3.42
C THR A 263 -5.63 -19.77 -4.43
N ASN A 264 -5.79 -21.03 -4.05
CA ASN A 264 -6.45 -22.08 -4.84
C ASN A 264 -7.79 -22.51 -4.24
N VAL A 265 -8.33 -21.74 -3.29
CA VAL A 265 -9.55 -22.07 -2.53
C VAL A 265 -10.67 -21.05 -2.74
N TYR A 266 -10.71 -20.44 -3.93
CA TYR A 266 -11.74 -19.45 -4.29
C TYR A 266 -13.15 -20.05 -4.25
N ASP A 267 -13.33 -21.22 -4.86
CA ASP A 267 -14.65 -21.88 -4.95
C ASP A 267 -15.03 -22.53 -3.61
N GLU A 268 -14.05 -23.01 -2.85
CA GLU A 268 -14.24 -23.77 -1.61
C GLU A 268 -14.45 -22.89 -0.38
N LEU A 269 -13.78 -21.73 -0.30
CA LEU A 269 -13.79 -20.88 0.91
C LEU A 269 -14.34 -19.48 0.65
N ILE A 270 -13.92 -18.82 -0.43
CA ILE A 270 -14.27 -17.41 -0.67
C ILE A 270 -15.73 -17.28 -1.14
N VAL A 271 -16.14 -18.05 -2.14
CA VAL A 271 -17.51 -18.02 -2.67
C VAL A 271 -18.54 -18.39 -1.59
N PRO A 272 -18.40 -19.49 -0.83
CA PRO A 272 -19.35 -19.82 0.23
C PRO A 272 -19.40 -18.78 1.35
N LEU A 273 -18.26 -18.17 1.72
CA LEU A 273 -18.23 -17.07 2.67
C LEU A 273 -19.08 -15.89 2.19
N LEU A 274 -18.90 -15.49 0.93
CA LEU A 274 -19.63 -14.40 0.32
C LEU A 274 -21.14 -14.70 0.24
N HIS A 275 -21.53 -15.95 -0.06
CA HIS A 275 -22.94 -16.37 -0.07
C HIS A 275 -23.63 -16.23 1.29
N ARG A 276 -22.90 -16.33 2.39
CA ARG A 276 -23.45 -16.14 3.74
C ARG A 276 -23.72 -14.66 4.07
N MET A 277 -23.14 -13.73 3.32
CA MET A 277 -23.27 -12.28 3.55
C MET A 277 -24.32 -11.62 2.64
N LEU A 278 -25.55 -12.15 2.66
CA LEU A 278 -26.64 -11.75 1.75
C LEU A 278 -27.07 -10.27 1.86
N ASN A 279 -26.74 -9.62 2.97
CA ASN A 279 -27.16 -8.24 3.25
C ASN A 279 -26.18 -7.16 2.76
N LEU A 280 -25.07 -7.55 2.14
CA LEU A 280 -24.05 -6.60 1.71
C LEU A 280 -24.57 -5.62 0.65
N GLU A 281 -24.31 -4.34 0.87
CA GLU A 281 -24.55 -3.26 -0.08
C GLU A 281 -23.29 -2.93 -0.89
N LYS A 282 -22.09 -3.21 -0.35
CA LYS A 282 -20.81 -2.93 -0.99
C LYS A 282 -19.79 -4.03 -0.79
N ILE A 283 -19.10 -4.41 -1.86
CA ILE A 283 -18.01 -5.39 -1.85
C ILE A 283 -16.77 -4.84 -2.54
N GLY A 284 -15.61 -5.08 -1.90
CA GLY A 284 -14.29 -4.86 -2.45
C GLY A 284 -13.48 -6.16 -2.50
N LEU A 285 -13.11 -6.67 -3.68
CA LEU A 285 -12.28 -7.88 -3.79
C LEU A 285 -10.94 -7.57 -4.45
N TYR A 286 -9.84 -7.98 -3.81
CA TYR A 286 -8.53 -8.06 -4.44
C TYR A 286 -8.00 -9.47 -4.24
N LEU A 287 -7.95 -10.25 -5.31
CA LEU A 287 -7.65 -11.68 -5.25
C LEU A 287 -6.67 -12.10 -6.35
N ILE A 288 -5.76 -12.99 -6.00
CA ILE A 288 -4.90 -13.71 -6.96
C ILE A 288 -5.24 -15.19 -6.85
N VAL A 289 -6.04 -15.68 -7.79
CA VAL A 289 -6.57 -17.05 -7.80
C VAL A 289 -5.75 -17.92 -8.75
N CYS A 290 -5.33 -19.10 -8.29
CA CYS A 290 -4.59 -20.08 -9.09
C CYS A 290 -5.22 -21.46 -9.00
N GLY A 291 -4.84 -22.36 -9.90
CA GLY A 291 -5.27 -23.76 -9.85
C GLY A 291 -6.70 -24.01 -10.32
N LYS A 292 -7.37 -23.02 -10.93
CA LYS A 292 -8.67 -23.23 -11.58
C LYS A 292 -8.49 -23.85 -12.97
N ASN A 293 -9.52 -24.58 -13.40
CA ASN A 293 -9.62 -25.10 -14.76
C ASN A 293 -10.12 -24.04 -15.76
N THR A 294 -10.73 -22.95 -15.28
CA THR A 294 -11.23 -21.85 -16.12
C THR A 294 -10.91 -20.51 -15.46
N PHE A 295 -10.82 -19.45 -16.27
CA PHE A 295 -10.70 -18.10 -15.74
C PHE A 295 -11.92 -17.70 -14.94
N ILE A 296 -11.72 -16.76 -14.01
CA ILE A 296 -12.82 -16.03 -13.38
C ILE A 296 -13.20 -14.91 -14.34
N ASP A 297 -14.37 -15.04 -14.97
CA ASP A 297 -14.92 -14.09 -15.93
C ASP A 297 -16.25 -13.49 -15.42
N GLY A 298 -16.95 -12.73 -16.26
CA GLY A 298 -18.23 -12.13 -15.91
C GLY A 298 -19.33 -13.15 -15.65
N HIS A 299 -19.29 -14.34 -16.28
CA HIS A 299 -20.24 -15.41 -16.01
C HIS A 299 -20.00 -16.06 -14.65
N ASP A 300 -18.74 -16.33 -14.29
CA ASP A 300 -18.35 -16.82 -12.96
C ASP A 300 -18.79 -15.83 -11.88
N LEU A 301 -18.45 -14.55 -12.00
CA LEU A 301 -18.82 -13.53 -11.01
C LEU A 301 -20.34 -13.36 -10.92
N LYS A 302 -21.07 -13.42 -12.05
CA LYS A 302 -22.53 -13.34 -12.05
C LYS A 302 -23.15 -14.53 -11.30
N LYS A 303 -22.73 -15.74 -11.65
CA LYS A 303 -23.22 -16.99 -11.06
C LYS A 303 -22.88 -17.07 -9.57
N ASN A 304 -21.63 -16.84 -9.21
CA ASN A 304 -21.08 -17.13 -7.89
C ASN A 304 -21.17 -15.95 -6.91
N ILE A 305 -21.39 -14.71 -7.37
CA ILE A 305 -21.43 -13.55 -6.46
C ILE A 305 -22.69 -12.73 -6.69
N LEU A 306 -22.88 -12.18 -7.89
CA LEU A 306 -23.91 -11.17 -8.13
C LEU A 306 -25.34 -11.72 -7.93
N ASN A 307 -25.62 -12.93 -8.41
CA ASN A 307 -26.94 -13.56 -8.27
C ASN A 307 -27.31 -13.85 -6.80
N HIS A 308 -26.33 -14.00 -5.92
CA HIS A 308 -26.53 -14.29 -4.50
C HIS A 308 -26.64 -13.02 -3.64
N MET A 309 -26.46 -11.84 -4.22
CA MET A 309 -26.32 -10.59 -3.46
C MET A 309 -27.31 -9.52 -3.96
N PRO A 310 -28.61 -9.70 -3.72
CA PRO A 310 -29.66 -8.83 -4.28
C PRO A 310 -29.59 -7.38 -3.78
N ARG A 311 -28.88 -7.12 -2.66
CA ARG A 311 -28.72 -5.77 -2.08
C ARG A 311 -27.45 -5.06 -2.54
N LEU A 312 -26.61 -5.72 -3.35
CA LEU A 312 -25.31 -5.18 -3.76
C LEU A 312 -25.48 -3.98 -4.69
N LYS A 313 -25.12 -2.80 -4.20
CA LYS A 313 -25.15 -1.54 -4.97
C LYS A 313 -23.79 -1.21 -5.57
N LYS A 314 -22.71 -1.69 -4.96
CA LYS A 314 -21.34 -1.38 -5.39
C LYS A 314 -20.45 -2.60 -5.31
N PHE A 315 -19.91 -3.01 -6.46
CA PHE A 315 -18.91 -4.05 -6.53
C PHE A 315 -17.63 -3.48 -7.15
N ILE A 316 -16.58 -3.41 -6.34
CA ILE A 316 -15.22 -3.05 -6.77
C ILE A 316 -14.39 -4.32 -6.70
N PHE A 317 -13.68 -4.64 -7.76
CA PHE A 317 -12.78 -5.78 -7.74
C PHE A 317 -11.52 -5.56 -8.57
N ASN A 318 -10.51 -6.35 -8.22
CA ASN A 318 -9.32 -6.63 -9.00
C ASN A 318 -9.00 -8.10 -8.75
N ILE A 319 -9.30 -8.94 -9.74
CA ILE A 319 -9.14 -10.39 -9.65
C ILE A 319 -8.19 -10.81 -10.76
N ARG A 320 -7.09 -11.44 -10.38
CA ARG A 320 -6.20 -12.14 -11.29
C ARG A 320 -6.44 -13.62 -11.13
N SER A 321 -6.79 -14.32 -12.20
CA SER A 321 -6.98 -15.76 -12.22
C SER A 321 -5.94 -16.40 -13.14
N THR A 322 -5.37 -17.54 -12.73
CA THR A 322 -4.44 -18.31 -13.55
C THR A 322 -4.91 -19.74 -13.74
N ILE A 323 -4.76 -20.28 -14.94
CA ILE A 323 -5.13 -21.64 -15.33
C ILE A 323 -3.92 -22.41 -15.87
N CYS A 324 -3.94 -23.74 -15.78
CA CYS A 324 -2.95 -24.59 -16.46
C CYS A 324 -3.42 -24.88 -17.90
N LEU A 325 -2.52 -24.74 -18.88
CA LEU A 325 -2.82 -24.91 -20.31
C LEU A 325 -2.84 -26.36 -20.78
N ARG A 326 -2.22 -27.30 -20.03
CA ARG A 326 -2.08 -28.72 -20.45
C ARG A 326 -3.39 -29.40 -20.84
N ASN A 327 -4.50 -28.97 -20.24
CA ASN A 327 -5.82 -29.57 -20.42
C ASN A 327 -6.81 -28.63 -21.11
N GLN A 328 -6.35 -27.50 -21.66
CA GLN A 328 -7.23 -26.49 -22.28
C GLN A 328 -7.39 -26.75 -23.77
N ILE A 329 -8.65 -26.89 -24.19
CA ILE A 329 -9.00 -27.04 -25.61
C ILE A 329 -9.25 -25.66 -26.24
N ASN A 330 -9.77 -24.71 -25.47
CA ASN A 330 -10.11 -23.37 -25.93
C ASN A 330 -9.38 -22.31 -25.09
N LEU A 331 -8.78 -21.33 -25.78
CA LEU A 331 -8.08 -20.20 -25.18
C LEU A 331 -8.89 -18.92 -25.48
N PRO A 332 -9.74 -18.45 -24.54
CA PRO A 332 -10.55 -17.25 -24.76
C PRO A 332 -9.70 -15.99 -25.02
N SER A 333 -10.09 -15.20 -26.02
CA SER A 333 -9.49 -13.89 -26.28
C SER A 333 -9.87 -12.86 -25.19
N ILE A 334 -9.23 -11.69 -25.23
CA ILE A 334 -9.60 -10.56 -24.37
C ILE A 334 -11.04 -10.15 -24.66
N GLU A 335 -11.43 -10.14 -25.94
CA GLU A 335 -12.78 -9.80 -26.39
C GLU A 335 -13.82 -10.81 -25.86
N ASP A 336 -13.49 -12.10 -25.86
CA ASP A 336 -14.35 -13.16 -25.32
C ASP A 336 -14.62 -12.93 -23.83
N ILE A 337 -13.55 -12.72 -23.03
CA ILE A 337 -13.68 -12.42 -21.60
C ILE A 337 -14.43 -11.12 -21.38
N GLN A 338 -14.11 -10.06 -22.13
CA GLN A 338 -14.79 -8.77 -22.00
C GLN A 338 -16.29 -8.88 -22.30
N HIS A 339 -16.68 -9.71 -23.26
CA HIS A 339 -18.09 -9.92 -23.64
C HIS A 339 -18.92 -10.55 -22.51
N THR A 340 -18.30 -11.36 -21.64
CA THR A 340 -19.00 -11.95 -20.48
C THR A 340 -19.52 -10.91 -19.48
N PHE A 341 -19.00 -9.68 -19.53
CA PHE A 341 -19.41 -8.57 -18.66
C PHE A 341 -20.52 -7.69 -19.23
N LYS A 342 -21.04 -7.97 -20.43
CA LYS A 342 -22.05 -7.11 -21.10
C LYS A 342 -23.31 -6.85 -20.28
N ASP A 343 -23.70 -7.81 -19.44
CA ASP A 343 -24.89 -7.75 -18.58
C ASP A 343 -24.54 -7.36 -17.13
N CYS A 344 -23.29 -7.01 -16.84
CA CYS A 344 -22.90 -6.59 -15.49
C CYS A 344 -23.40 -5.15 -15.25
N PRO A 345 -24.04 -4.85 -14.11
CA PRO A 345 -24.58 -3.51 -13.82
C PRO A 345 -23.55 -2.38 -13.84
N ASN A 346 -22.27 -2.72 -13.83
CA ASN A 346 -21.14 -1.80 -13.76
C ASN A 346 -20.32 -1.94 -15.06
N ASN A 347 -20.69 -1.18 -16.10
CA ASN A 347 -20.13 -1.33 -17.46
C ASN A 347 -18.66 -0.87 -17.62
N GLN A 348 -18.00 -0.47 -16.53
CA GLN A 348 -16.61 -0.05 -16.54
C GLN A 348 -15.74 -1.16 -15.94
N ILE A 349 -15.65 -2.28 -16.65
CA ILE A 349 -14.76 -3.41 -16.31
C ILE A 349 -13.75 -3.55 -17.44
N ILE A 350 -12.49 -3.73 -17.08
CA ILE A 350 -11.42 -4.00 -18.05
C ILE A 350 -10.89 -5.40 -17.78
N SER A 351 -10.66 -6.14 -18.85
CA SER A 351 -10.04 -7.46 -18.85
C SER A 351 -8.72 -7.45 -19.64
N CYS A 352 -7.77 -8.27 -19.20
CA CYS A 352 -6.53 -8.55 -19.91
C CYS A 352 -6.28 -10.06 -19.81
N VAL A 353 -5.99 -10.70 -20.94
CA VAL A 353 -5.76 -12.15 -21.02
C VAL A 353 -4.41 -12.38 -21.68
N ASP A 354 -3.64 -13.29 -21.08
CA ASP A 354 -2.30 -13.63 -21.52
C ASP A 354 -2.08 -15.14 -21.43
N TYR A 355 -1.31 -15.66 -22.38
CA TYR A 355 -0.95 -17.06 -22.47
C TYR A 355 0.57 -17.20 -22.48
N PHE A 356 1.05 -17.89 -21.47
CA PHE A 356 2.46 -18.14 -21.20
C PHE A 356 2.75 -19.60 -21.58
N LEU A 357 3.23 -19.79 -22.81
CA LEU A 357 3.42 -21.12 -23.40
C LEU A 357 4.59 -21.87 -22.77
N GLU A 358 5.66 -21.19 -22.35
CA GLU A 358 6.84 -21.83 -21.77
C GLU A 358 6.55 -22.39 -20.37
N SER A 359 5.78 -21.64 -19.58
CA SER A 359 5.30 -22.05 -18.25
C SER A 359 4.02 -22.87 -18.28
N GLU A 360 3.40 -23.02 -19.45
CA GLU A 360 2.11 -23.69 -19.65
C GLU A 360 0.98 -23.10 -18.78
N LEU A 361 0.95 -21.77 -18.64
CA LEU A 361 -0.01 -21.03 -17.83
C LEU A 361 -0.81 -20.02 -18.66
N GLY A 362 -2.10 -19.91 -18.36
CA GLY A 362 -2.92 -18.77 -18.79
C GLY A 362 -3.14 -17.82 -17.62
N GLN A 363 -3.20 -16.52 -17.89
CA GLN A 363 -3.57 -15.48 -16.94
C GLN A 363 -4.74 -14.66 -17.48
N CYS A 364 -5.73 -14.41 -16.64
CA CYS A 364 -6.80 -13.46 -16.89
C CYS A 364 -6.87 -12.48 -15.72
N HIS A 365 -6.76 -11.20 -16.02
CA HIS A 365 -6.82 -10.11 -15.06
C HIS A 365 -8.03 -9.24 -15.35
N ILE A 366 -9.00 -9.24 -14.44
CA ILE A 366 -10.22 -8.43 -14.52
C ILE A 366 -10.27 -7.42 -13.38
N TYR A 367 -10.72 -6.19 -13.65
CA TYR A 367 -10.84 -5.17 -12.61
C TYR A 367 -11.88 -4.09 -12.93
N SER A 368 -12.40 -3.47 -11.87
CA SER A 368 -13.31 -2.32 -11.97
C SER A 368 -12.54 -1.04 -12.32
N TYR A 369 -13.11 -0.24 -13.22
CA TYR A 369 -12.61 1.07 -13.63
C TYR A 369 -13.57 2.18 -13.13
N PRO A 370 -13.07 3.35 -12.67
CA PRO A 370 -11.66 3.71 -12.54
C PRO A 370 -10.95 2.89 -11.46
N TYR A 371 -9.69 2.54 -11.73
CA TYR A 371 -8.87 1.76 -10.80
C TYR A 371 -8.56 2.55 -9.52
N VAL A 372 -8.92 2.01 -8.36
CA VAL A 372 -8.81 2.70 -7.05
C VAL A 372 -7.66 2.22 -6.19
N LEU A 373 -7.01 1.12 -6.56
CA LEU A 373 -5.95 0.54 -5.74
C LEU A 373 -4.60 1.22 -5.98
N LYS A 374 -3.73 1.12 -4.97
CA LYS A 374 -2.39 1.71 -5.01
C LYS A 374 -1.37 0.85 -5.75
N VAL A 375 -1.70 -0.40 -6.04
CA VAL A 375 -0.76 -1.40 -6.52
C VAL A 375 -1.36 -2.12 -7.70
N TYR A 376 -0.60 -2.28 -8.79
CA TYR A 376 -0.98 -3.05 -9.96
C TYR A 376 0.15 -4.03 -10.29
N HIS A 377 -0.10 -5.33 -10.09
CA HIS A 377 0.92 -6.35 -10.26
C HIS A 377 0.71 -7.19 -11.53
N TYR A 378 1.82 -7.72 -12.06
CA TYR A 378 1.88 -8.65 -13.20
C TYR A 378 1.27 -8.09 -14.49
N ILE A 379 1.65 -6.86 -14.83
CA ILE A 379 1.30 -6.26 -16.12
C ILE A 379 2.13 -6.90 -17.23
N THR A 380 1.44 -7.34 -18.28
CA THR A 380 1.99 -8.03 -19.46
C THR A 380 1.97 -7.10 -20.68
N ASN A 381 2.53 -7.55 -21.81
CA ASN A 381 2.50 -6.80 -23.07
C ASN A 381 1.08 -6.53 -23.60
N ASN A 382 0.06 -7.31 -23.19
CA ASN A 382 -1.32 -7.09 -23.59
C ASN A 382 -2.00 -5.94 -22.83
N PHE A 383 -1.30 -5.28 -21.91
CA PHE A 383 -1.82 -4.13 -21.18
C PHE A 383 -2.26 -3.01 -22.14
N PRO A 384 -3.55 -2.63 -22.15
CA PRO A 384 -4.08 -1.67 -23.14
C PRO A 384 -3.67 -0.22 -22.85
N GLY A 385 -3.04 0.06 -21.72
CA GLY A 385 -2.83 1.42 -21.24
C GLY A 385 -4.03 1.93 -20.41
N GLY A 386 -4.20 3.25 -20.36
CA GLY A 386 -5.23 3.91 -19.54
C GLY A 386 -4.62 4.91 -18.54
N TYR A 387 -5.43 5.51 -17.66
CA TYR A 387 -4.98 6.51 -16.68
C TYR A 387 -5.23 6.07 -15.23
N PHE A 388 -4.16 5.70 -14.53
CA PHE A 388 -4.23 5.06 -13.21
C PHE A 388 -3.73 6.00 -12.10
N LYS A 389 -4.52 7.03 -11.79
CA LYS A 389 -4.12 8.09 -10.84
C LYS A 389 -3.80 7.64 -9.42
N HIS A 390 -4.33 6.50 -8.97
CA HIS A 390 -4.14 5.99 -7.61
C HIS A 390 -2.95 5.04 -7.47
N VAL A 391 -2.49 4.45 -8.57
CA VAL A 391 -1.41 3.46 -8.56
C VAL A 391 -0.08 4.15 -8.25
N ARG A 392 0.68 3.53 -7.36
CA ARG A 392 2.01 3.94 -6.88
C ARG A 392 3.03 2.84 -7.09
N GLU A 393 2.60 1.59 -7.20
CA GLU A 393 3.48 0.44 -7.33
C GLU A 393 3.03 -0.40 -8.51
N VAL A 394 3.96 -0.69 -9.40
CA VAL A 394 3.72 -1.48 -10.61
C VAL A 394 4.74 -2.62 -10.66
N SER A 395 4.27 -3.84 -10.97
CA SER A 395 5.17 -4.92 -11.40
C SER A 395 4.82 -5.39 -12.80
N LEU A 396 5.86 -5.62 -13.61
CA LEU A 396 5.77 -6.09 -14.99
C LEU A 396 6.27 -7.52 -15.05
N PHE A 397 5.56 -8.38 -15.77
CA PHE A 397 5.96 -9.77 -16.04
C PHE A 397 5.38 -10.24 -17.36
N ASP A 398 6.18 -10.90 -18.20
CA ASP A 398 5.73 -11.55 -19.43
C ASP A 398 6.79 -12.56 -19.89
N GLU A 399 6.40 -13.58 -20.67
CA GLU A 399 7.31 -14.47 -21.39
C GLU A 399 7.79 -13.88 -22.71
N ARG A 400 7.14 -12.81 -23.17
CA ARG A 400 7.57 -12.02 -24.33
C ARG A 400 8.44 -10.83 -23.89
N PRO A 401 9.43 -10.42 -24.69
CA PRO A 401 10.20 -9.22 -24.42
C PRO A 401 9.32 -7.96 -24.27
N PHE A 402 9.74 -7.05 -23.38
CA PHE A 402 9.19 -5.69 -23.28
C PHE A 402 9.94 -4.70 -24.16
N GLU A 403 9.32 -4.20 -25.22
CA GLU A 403 9.94 -3.19 -26.08
C GLU A 403 9.84 -1.77 -25.50
N HIS A 404 10.57 -0.80 -26.08
CA HIS A 404 10.61 0.59 -25.62
C HIS A 404 9.21 1.20 -25.46
N GLU A 405 8.35 0.97 -26.45
CA GLU A 405 6.99 1.46 -26.55
C GLU A 405 6.11 0.95 -25.39
N PHE A 406 6.40 -0.25 -24.89
CA PHE A 406 5.73 -0.77 -23.71
C PHE A 406 6.05 0.08 -22.48
N PHE A 407 7.33 0.40 -22.25
CA PHE A 407 7.72 1.26 -21.12
C PHE A 407 7.21 2.70 -21.26
N VAL A 408 7.09 3.22 -22.49
CA VAL A 408 6.39 4.50 -22.77
C VAL A 408 4.94 4.42 -22.29
N ARG A 409 4.22 3.36 -22.67
CA ARG A 409 2.83 3.11 -22.25
C ARG A 409 2.71 3.03 -20.73
N ILE A 410 3.61 2.30 -20.07
CA ILE A 410 3.65 2.22 -18.59
C ILE A 410 3.85 3.61 -17.97
N ALA A 411 4.81 4.40 -18.43
CA ALA A 411 5.07 5.73 -17.87
C ALA A 411 3.86 6.68 -18.03
N GLN A 412 3.17 6.63 -19.17
CA GLN A 412 1.96 7.41 -19.42
C GLN A 412 0.78 6.96 -18.58
N SER A 413 0.63 5.65 -18.38
CA SER A 413 -0.48 5.09 -17.62
C SER A 413 -0.38 5.30 -16.11
N PHE A 414 0.85 5.39 -15.59
CA PHE A 414 1.12 5.49 -14.15
C PHE A 414 1.90 6.76 -13.81
N PRO A 415 1.31 7.96 -13.99
CA PRO A 415 2.03 9.23 -13.88
C PRO A 415 2.55 9.53 -12.47
N PHE A 416 2.04 8.86 -11.44
CA PHE A 416 2.44 9.02 -10.03
C PHE A 416 3.14 7.78 -9.46
N MET A 417 3.64 6.88 -10.32
CA MET A 417 4.34 5.67 -9.92
C MET A 417 5.58 6.00 -9.10
N LYS A 418 5.70 5.34 -7.95
CA LYS A 418 6.82 5.43 -7.00
C LYS A 418 7.70 4.19 -7.02
N LYS A 419 7.14 3.01 -7.32
CA LYS A 419 7.86 1.76 -7.40
C LYS A 419 7.57 1.06 -8.73
N LEU A 420 8.62 0.64 -9.41
CA LEU A 420 8.55 -0.19 -10.61
C LEU A 420 9.41 -1.44 -10.42
N THR A 421 8.81 -2.62 -10.55
CA THR A 421 9.51 -3.91 -10.60
C THR A 421 9.39 -4.49 -11.99
N VAL A 422 10.51 -4.91 -12.58
CA VAL A 422 10.53 -5.57 -13.90
C VAL A 422 11.07 -6.99 -13.71
N ASN A 423 10.22 -7.98 -13.98
CA ASN A 423 10.57 -9.39 -14.00
C ASN A 423 10.39 -9.91 -15.42
N ASN A 424 11.49 -9.95 -16.17
CA ASN A 424 11.49 -10.46 -17.54
C ASN A 424 12.94 -10.73 -17.93
N GLU A 425 13.26 -11.99 -18.21
CA GLU A 425 14.62 -12.42 -18.56
C GLU A 425 14.85 -12.43 -20.08
N LYS A 426 13.83 -12.13 -20.89
CA LYS A 426 13.97 -12.16 -22.33
C LYS A 426 14.65 -10.88 -22.85
N PRO A 427 15.57 -10.99 -23.82
CA PRO A 427 16.17 -9.83 -24.46
C PRO A 427 15.14 -9.06 -25.29
N GLN A 428 15.32 -7.75 -25.43
CA GLN A 428 14.54 -6.96 -26.38
C GLN A 428 14.82 -7.47 -27.81
N ASN A 429 13.75 -7.68 -28.59
CA ASN A 429 13.88 -8.10 -29.99
C ASN A 429 14.41 -6.94 -30.83
N ASP A 430 13.80 -5.78 -30.63
CA ASP A 430 14.13 -4.56 -31.34
C ASP A 430 15.24 -3.82 -30.59
N LYS A 431 16.47 -4.30 -30.77
CA LYS A 431 17.69 -3.57 -30.37
C LYS A 431 17.94 -2.36 -31.27
N ARG A 432 16.90 -1.63 -31.71
CA ARG A 432 17.00 -0.38 -32.51
C ARG A 432 17.93 0.67 -31.88
N PHE A 433 18.28 0.46 -30.62
CA PHE A 433 19.27 1.21 -29.86
C PHE A 433 20.75 0.89 -30.14
N LYS A 434 21.06 -0.25 -30.78
CA LYS A 434 22.45 -0.70 -30.99
C LYS A 434 23.05 -0.20 -32.30
N ILE A 435 22.24 0.14 -33.31
CA ILE A 435 22.74 0.60 -34.61
C ILE A 435 21.67 1.47 -35.30
N SER A 436 21.79 2.79 -35.24
CA SER A 436 21.43 3.63 -36.40
C SER A 436 22.26 4.92 -36.36
N GLU A 437 23.39 4.90 -37.07
CA GLU A 437 24.09 6.14 -37.46
C GLU A 437 23.30 6.90 -38.54
N ASN A 438 22.21 6.33 -39.08
CA ASN A 438 21.54 6.84 -40.28
C ASN A 438 20.01 7.02 -40.23
N ASP A 439 19.33 6.86 -39.09
CA ASP A 439 17.88 7.13 -39.03
C ASP A 439 17.52 8.11 -37.91
N ASN A 440 17.00 9.27 -38.33
CA ASN A 440 16.57 10.43 -37.53
C ASN A 440 15.37 10.18 -36.59
N GLN A 441 15.03 8.94 -36.27
CA GLN A 441 13.97 8.63 -35.30
C GLN A 441 14.56 8.49 -33.89
N LEU A 442 14.87 9.63 -33.27
CA LEU A 442 15.17 9.67 -31.84
C LEU A 442 13.95 9.17 -31.05
N LEU A 443 14.08 7.98 -30.47
CA LEU A 443 13.05 7.45 -29.55
C LEU A 443 12.82 8.44 -28.41
N SER A 444 11.55 8.62 -28.05
CA SER A 444 11.18 9.54 -26.98
C SER A 444 11.79 9.10 -25.64
N ILE A 445 12.39 10.06 -24.92
CA ILE A 445 12.93 9.81 -23.58
C ILE A 445 11.77 9.57 -22.61
N ILE A 446 11.78 8.41 -21.96
CA ILE A 446 10.78 8.02 -20.97
C ILE A 446 11.06 8.75 -19.66
N LYS A 447 10.05 9.42 -19.09
CA LYS A 447 10.18 10.17 -17.84
C LYS A 447 9.42 9.48 -16.72
N TYR A 448 10.08 9.28 -15.59
CA TYR A 448 9.46 8.72 -14.37
C TYR A 448 9.56 9.70 -13.20
N PRO A 449 8.79 10.80 -13.20
CA PRO A 449 9.03 11.95 -12.32
C PRO A 449 8.92 11.64 -10.82
N TYR A 450 8.17 10.62 -10.42
CA TYR A 450 7.93 10.27 -9.01
C TYR A 450 8.55 8.94 -8.59
N LEU A 451 9.36 8.30 -9.45
CA LEU A 451 9.96 7.01 -9.15
C LEU A 451 10.97 7.14 -8.00
N ILE A 452 10.83 6.29 -7.00
CA ILE A 452 11.68 6.24 -5.81
C ILE A 452 12.37 4.88 -5.73
N GLU A 453 11.76 3.83 -6.25
CA GLU A 453 12.27 2.46 -6.20
C GLU A 453 12.15 1.80 -7.58
N LEU A 454 13.26 1.25 -8.06
CA LEU A 454 13.36 0.52 -9.31
C LEU A 454 14.01 -0.83 -9.02
N ASP A 455 13.27 -1.91 -9.25
CA ASP A 455 13.71 -3.27 -9.00
C ASP A 455 13.86 -4.02 -10.33
N LEU A 456 15.11 -4.38 -10.64
CA LEU A 456 15.55 -5.03 -11.87
C LEU A 456 16.37 -6.28 -11.55
N VAL A 457 16.16 -6.91 -10.40
CA VAL A 457 16.93 -8.10 -9.99
C VAL A 457 16.70 -9.27 -10.96
N GLU A 458 15.47 -9.45 -11.43
CA GLU A 458 15.06 -10.53 -12.36
C GLU A 458 14.84 -9.99 -13.79
N ALA A 459 15.57 -8.93 -14.15
CA ALA A 459 15.46 -8.29 -15.46
C ALA A 459 16.67 -8.61 -16.35
N HIS A 460 16.42 -8.80 -17.65
CA HIS A 460 17.47 -8.91 -18.65
C HIS A 460 18.32 -7.63 -18.78
N ASP A 461 19.57 -7.77 -19.21
CA ASP A 461 20.55 -6.69 -19.44
C ASP A 461 19.99 -5.51 -20.24
N ASP A 462 19.18 -5.78 -21.25
CA ASP A 462 18.63 -4.77 -22.16
C ASP A 462 17.71 -3.78 -21.39
N TYR A 463 16.93 -4.25 -20.41
CA TYR A 463 16.07 -3.39 -19.59
C TYR A 463 16.90 -2.52 -18.65
N ILE A 464 17.93 -3.10 -18.05
CA ILE A 464 18.85 -2.38 -17.16
C ILE A 464 19.61 -1.32 -17.96
N GLU A 465 20.06 -1.64 -19.16
CA GLU A 465 20.61 -0.68 -20.11
C GLU A 465 19.61 0.43 -20.46
N GLN A 466 18.34 0.10 -20.70
CA GLN A 466 17.30 1.09 -21.00
C GLN A 466 17.07 2.11 -19.87
N PHE A 467 17.00 1.64 -18.62
CA PHE A 467 16.81 2.54 -17.47
C PHE A 467 18.06 3.35 -17.13
N LEU A 468 19.26 2.78 -17.32
CA LEU A 468 20.50 3.46 -16.98
C LEU A 468 21.00 4.42 -18.07
N LEU A 469 20.63 4.22 -19.34
CA LEU A 469 20.97 5.16 -20.41
C LEU A 469 20.10 6.42 -20.35
N HIS A 470 20.73 7.56 -20.10
CA HIS A 470 20.04 8.86 -19.99
C HIS A 470 19.38 9.33 -21.29
N THR A 471 19.83 8.81 -22.44
CA THR A 471 19.24 9.06 -23.76
C THR A 471 17.92 8.31 -23.97
N LYS A 472 17.57 7.35 -23.09
CA LYS A 472 16.36 6.54 -23.18
C LYS A 472 15.39 6.82 -22.03
N THR A 473 15.93 6.96 -20.83
CA THR A 473 15.13 7.17 -19.62
C THR A 473 15.68 8.34 -18.81
N CYS A 474 14.79 9.20 -18.33
CA CYS A 474 15.12 10.23 -17.35
C CYS A 474 14.61 9.81 -15.97
N LEU A 475 15.52 9.32 -15.13
CA LEU A 475 15.24 9.04 -13.73
C LEU A 475 15.22 10.33 -12.90
N PRO A 476 14.40 10.42 -11.85
CA PRO A 476 14.44 11.51 -10.87
C PRO A 476 15.63 11.33 -9.92
N ASN A 477 15.90 12.33 -9.09
CA ASN A 477 16.90 12.22 -8.04
C ASN A 477 16.38 11.34 -6.89
N ASN A 478 17.31 10.70 -6.19
CA ASN A 478 17.07 9.87 -5.01
C ASN A 478 16.40 8.51 -5.26
N VAL A 479 16.62 7.91 -6.42
CA VAL A 479 16.12 6.57 -6.74
C VAL A 479 16.92 5.50 -5.97
N HIS A 480 16.20 4.50 -5.47
CA HIS A 480 16.75 3.23 -5.02
C HIS A 480 16.70 2.22 -6.17
N LEU A 481 17.86 1.65 -6.52
CA LEU A 481 17.97 0.61 -7.53
C LEU A 481 18.32 -0.72 -6.88
N SER A 482 17.56 -1.76 -7.18
CA SER A 482 17.90 -3.16 -6.88
C SER A 482 18.21 -3.88 -8.20
N VAL A 483 19.37 -4.54 -8.29
CA VAL A 483 19.83 -5.15 -9.54
C VAL A 483 20.85 -6.26 -9.28
N ASP A 484 20.92 -7.26 -10.17
CA ASP A 484 22.00 -8.23 -10.17
C ASP A 484 23.36 -7.57 -10.44
N TYR A 485 24.36 -7.88 -9.61
CA TYR A 485 25.69 -7.30 -9.73
C TYR A 485 26.37 -7.63 -11.07
N THR A 486 26.22 -8.86 -11.55
CA THR A 486 26.89 -9.34 -12.76
C THR A 486 26.33 -8.62 -13.98
N VAL A 487 25.01 -8.47 -14.04
CA VAL A 487 24.33 -7.71 -15.09
C VAL A 487 24.75 -6.24 -15.06
N LEU A 488 24.71 -5.60 -13.88
CA LEU A 488 25.11 -4.19 -13.74
C LEU A 488 26.56 -3.98 -14.20
N LYS A 489 27.46 -4.91 -13.88
CA LYS A 489 28.86 -4.87 -14.33
C LYS A 489 28.94 -4.93 -15.86
N ARG A 490 28.15 -5.77 -16.54
CA ARG A 490 28.14 -5.85 -18.02
C ARG A 490 27.62 -4.55 -18.64
N VAL A 491 26.44 -4.08 -18.21
CA VAL A 491 25.78 -2.88 -18.75
C VAL A 491 26.64 -1.61 -18.60
N THR A 492 27.36 -1.49 -17.49
CA THR A 492 28.26 -0.36 -17.20
C THR A 492 29.68 -0.54 -17.76
N GLN A 493 29.96 -1.63 -18.48
CA GLN A 493 31.29 -2.00 -18.98
C GLN A 493 32.35 -2.04 -17.88
N THR A 494 32.04 -2.70 -16.76
CA THR A 494 32.87 -2.70 -15.54
C THR A 494 33.05 -1.28 -14.98
N PHE A 495 31.95 -0.51 -14.97
CA PHE A 495 31.90 0.84 -14.40
C PHE A 495 32.79 1.87 -15.13
N THR A 496 32.86 1.79 -16.47
CA THR A 496 33.59 2.75 -17.31
C THR A 496 32.70 3.47 -18.33
N ARG A 497 31.44 3.03 -18.51
CA ARG A 497 30.56 3.54 -19.58
C ARG A 497 29.89 4.88 -19.25
N ASN A 498 30.50 5.98 -19.66
CA ASN A 498 30.01 7.34 -19.36
C ASN A 498 28.52 7.61 -19.66
N THR A 499 27.93 6.99 -20.69
CA THR A 499 26.53 7.24 -21.06
C THR A 499 25.51 6.77 -20.03
N THR A 500 25.84 5.79 -19.19
CA THR A 500 24.95 5.34 -18.10
C THR A 500 25.19 6.11 -16.79
N ARG A 501 26.33 6.80 -16.70
CA ARG A 501 26.76 7.50 -15.48
C ARG A 501 25.77 8.58 -15.04
N ILE A 502 25.13 9.28 -15.98
CA ILE A 502 24.20 10.38 -15.68
C ILE A 502 22.98 9.93 -14.85
N ASN A 503 22.38 8.76 -15.15
CA ASN A 503 21.30 8.25 -14.32
C ASN A 503 21.84 7.57 -13.05
N CYS A 504 23.03 6.97 -13.12
CA CYS A 504 23.68 6.36 -11.97
C CYS A 504 24.00 7.39 -10.85
N THR A 505 24.34 8.63 -11.19
CA THR A 505 24.60 9.68 -10.18
C THR A 505 23.35 10.15 -9.45
N LYS A 506 22.15 9.85 -9.97
CA LYS A 506 20.87 10.19 -9.33
C LYS A 506 20.43 9.18 -8.27
N LEU A 507 21.14 8.05 -8.15
CA LEU A 507 20.79 6.99 -7.21
C LEU A 507 21.15 7.39 -5.77
N LYS A 508 20.18 7.29 -4.87
CA LYS A 508 20.38 7.43 -3.41
C LYS A 508 20.90 6.15 -2.79
N SER A 509 20.45 4.99 -3.28
CA SER A 509 20.87 3.69 -2.76
C SER A 509 20.86 2.61 -3.84
N LEU A 510 21.82 1.70 -3.75
CA LEU A 510 22.00 0.59 -4.67
C LEU A 510 22.04 -0.72 -3.87
N ASP A 511 21.12 -1.63 -4.15
CA ASP A 511 21.10 -2.99 -3.61
C ASP A 511 21.62 -3.95 -4.69
N LEU A 512 22.66 -4.71 -4.35
CA LEU A 512 23.35 -5.60 -5.29
C LEU A 512 23.09 -7.04 -4.91
N ASN A 513 22.22 -7.71 -5.67
CA ASN A 513 22.04 -9.15 -5.50
C ASN A 513 23.31 -9.90 -5.93
N GLY A 514 23.63 -11.00 -5.24
CA GLY A 514 24.71 -11.92 -5.60
C GLY A 514 26.13 -11.48 -5.24
N LYS A 515 26.35 -10.47 -4.38
CA LYS A 515 27.73 -10.07 -4.02
C LYS A 515 27.97 -9.63 -2.58
N TYR A 516 28.94 -10.28 -1.94
CA TYR A 516 29.39 -9.95 -0.57
C TYR A 516 30.50 -8.90 -0.47
N ARG A 517 31.21 -8.54 -1.57
CA ARG A 517 32.33 -7.58 -1.55
C ARG A 517 32.25 -6.54 -2.68
N ILE A 518 32.10 -5.27 -2.29
CA ILE A 518 31.98 -4.12 -3.19
C ILE A 518 33.38 -3.64 -3.64
N PRO A 519 33.72 -3.68 -4.94
CA PRO A 519 34.97 -3.13 -5.47
C PRO A 519 35.06 -1.61 -5.31
N LYS A 520 36.27 -1.09 -5.08
CA LYS A 520 36.53 0.36 -4.94
C LYS A 520 36.03 1.18 -6.15
N ARG A 521 36.13 0.64 -7.37
CA ARG A 521 35.67 1.31 -8.62
C ARG A 521 34.17 1.61 -8.63
N ILE A 522 33.34 0.81 -7.95
CA ILE A 522 31.89 1.10 -7.86
C ILE A 522 31.66 2.41 -7.12
N LYS A 523 32.39 2.65 -6.02
CA LYS A 523 32.24 3.90 -5.25
C LYS A 523 32.60 5.14 -6.08
N GLN A 524 33.53 5.02 -7.03
CA GLN A 524 33.87 6.13 -7.94
C GLN A 524 32.77 6.37 -8.98
N TYR A 525 32.10 5.30 -9.42
CA TYR A 525 30.99 5.38 -10.37
C TYR A 525 29.69 5.88 -9.73
N PHE A 526 29.49 5.58 -8.44
CA PHE A 526 28.32 5.92 -7.63
C PHE A 526 28.72 6.73 -6.38
N PRO A 527 29.21 7.98 -6.54
CA PRO A 527 29.87 8.72 -5.46
C PRO A 527 28.95 9.11 -4.29
N HIS A 528 27.64 9.26 -4.54
CA HIS A 528 26.66 9.71 -3.54
C HIS A 528 25.66 8.61 -3.14
N THR A 529 25.89 7.38 -3.59
CA THR A 529 24.94 6.29 -3.45
C THR A 529 25.31 5.40 -2.27
N LYS A 530 24.34 5.12 -1.39
CA LYS A 530 24.49 4.10 -0.35
C LYS A 530 24.39 2.71 -0.98
N ILE A 531 25.51 2.03 -1.12
CA ILE A 531 25.56 0.65 -1.62
C ILE A 531 25.33 -0.29 -0.44
N LYS A 532 24.34 -1.18 -0.56
CA LYS A 532 24.04 -2.23 0.41
C LYS A 532 24.56 -3.57 -0.05
#